data_AF-A0A8T4J042-F1
#
_entry.id   AF-A0A8T4J042-F1
#
_cell.length_a   1.000
_cell.length_b   1.000
_cell.length_c   1.000
_cell.angle_alpha   90.00
_cell.angle_beta   90.00
_cell.angle_gamma   90.00
#
_symmetry.space_group_name_H-M   'P 1'
#
loop_
_entity.id
_entity.type
_entity.pdbx_description
1 polymer ?
#
loop_
_entity_poly.entity_id
_entity_poly.type
_entity_poly.pdbx_seq_one_letter_code
_entity_poly.pdbx_strand_id
1 'polypeptide(L)' 'GLVRLRETGSADRLDAYSETCLRRVWQAERFSYAMTTTLHRAPDATAFDDRLQLARLERIATARSAATDLAENYTGLPFG' A
#
# COMPACT_ATOMS: atom_id res chain seq x y z
N GLY A 1 -15.45 -13.88 13.89
CA GLY A 1 -15.64 -12.47 14.30
C GLY A 1 -17.11 -12.19 14.59
N LEU A 2 -17.92 -12.02 13.53
CA LEU A 2 -19.34 -11.64 13.61
C LEU A 2 -20.22 -12.62 14.41
N VAL A 3 -19.93 -13.92 14.36
CA VAL A 3 -20.71 -14.94 15.08
C VAL A 3 -20.59 -14.80 16.60
N ARG A 4 -19.41 -14.42 17.12
CA ARG A 4 -19.18 -14.30 18.57
C ARG A 4 -19.63 -12.95 19.15
N LEU A 5 -19.66 -11.89 18.34
CA LEU A 5 -20.23 -10.59 18.74
C LEU A 5 -21.70 -10.74 19.17
N ARG A 6 -22.43 -11.61 18.45
CA ARG A 6 -23.81 -11.96 18.75
C ARG A 6 -23.96 -12.72 20.07
N GLU A 7 -22.92 -13.38 20.55
CA GLU A 7 -22.96 -14.26 21.73
C GLU A 7 -22.41 -13.61 23.01
N THR A 8 -21.43 -12.70 22.92
CA THR A 8 -20.72 -12.20 24.12
C THR A 8 -20.83 -10.70 24.38
N GLY A 9 -21.34 -9.89 23.43
CA GLY A 9 -21.52 -8.44 23.62
C GLY A 9 -20.25 -7.59 23.78
N SER A 10 -19.06 -8.18 23.93
CA SER A 10 -17.78 -7.46 24.06
C SER A 10 -17.20 -7.06 22.69
N ALA A 11 -16.90 -5.77 22.55
CA ALA A 11 -16.30 -5.14 21.36
C ALA A 11 -14.76 -5.15 21.37
N ASP A 12 -14.13 -5.62 22.45
CA ASP A 12 -12.68 -5.51 22.64
C ASP A 12 -11.85 -6.26 21.57
N ARG A 13 -12.46 -7.26 20.92
CA ARG A 13 -11.85 -7.97 19.77
C ARG A 13 -12.10 -7.31 18.42
N LEU A 14 -13.08 -6.40 18.29
CA LEU A 14 -13.32 -5.61 17.09
C LEU A 14 -12.31 -4.47 16.96
N ASP A 15 -11.86 -3.89 18.07
CA ASP A 15 -10.86 -2.80 18.04
C ASP A 15 -9.50 -3.33 17.61
N ALA A 16 -9.06 -4.48 18.15
CA ALA A 16 -7.82 -5.14 17.73
C ALA A 16 -7.86 -5.69 16.29
N TYR A 17 -9.04 -6.16 15.85
CA TYR A 17 -9.28 -6.57 14.46
C TYR A 17 -9.20 -5.37 13.52
N SER A 18 -9.80 -4.24 13.90
CA SER A 18 -9.78 -3.00 13.13
C SER A 18 -8.37 -2.46 12.99
N GLU A 19 -7.56 -2.41 14.06
CA GLU A 19 -6.19 -1.89 13.97
C GLU A 19 -5.29 -2.74 13.05
N THR A 20 -5.37 -4.07 13.17
CA THR A 20 -4.56 -4.97 12.34
C THR A 20 -4.99 -4.95 10.88
N CYS A 21 -6.30 -4.90 10.61
CA CYS A 21 -6.83 -4.75 9.26
C CYS A 21 -6.48 -3.39 8.66
N LEU A 22 -6.57 -2.30 9.44
CA LEU A 22 -6.25 -0.95 8.97
C LEU A 22 -4.78 -0.82 8.57
N ARG A 23 -3.85 -1.43 9.32
CA ARG A 23 -2.42 -1.43 8.91
C ARG A 23 -2.21 -2.04 7.53
N ARG A 24 -2.90 -3.14 7.21
CA ARG A 24 -2.81 -3.79 5.90
C ARG A 24 -3.44 -2.95 4.80
N VAL A 25 -4.63 -2.40 5.06
CA VAL A 25 -5.34 -1.53 4.12
C VAL A 25 -4.46 -0.34 3.76
N TRP A 26 -3.90 0.35 4.75
CA TRP A 26 -3.04 1.50 4.48
C TRP A 26 -1.77 1.16 3.69
N GLN A 27 -1.18 -0.01 3.90
CA GLN A 27 -0.05 -0.44 3.07
C GLN A 27 -0.46 -0.71 1.62
N ALA A 28 -1.61 -1.38 1.41
CA ALA A 28 -2.14 -1.63 0.08
C ALA A 28 -2.51 -0.32 -0.65
N GLU A 29 -3.16 0.62 0.05
CA GLU A 29 -3.49 1.95 -0.48
C GLU A 29 -2.24 2.75 -0.83
N ARG A 30 -1.24 2.79 0.08
CA ARG A 30 0.04 3.46 -0.16
C ARG A 30 0.73 2.92 -1.42
N PHE A 31 0.77 1.60 -1.58
CA PHE A 31 1.36 0.96 -2.76
C PHE A 31 0.56 1.27 -4.03
N SER A 32 -0.77 1.18 -3.97
CA SER A 32 -1.65 1.45 -5.11
C SER A 32 -1.53 2.90 -5.58
N TYR A 33 -1.49 3.85 -4.64
CA TYR A 33 -1.25 5.26 -4.94
C TYR A 33 0.15 5.49 -5.53
N ALA A 34 1.18 4.85 -4.96
CA ALA A 34 2.54 4.94 -5.49
C ALA A 34 2.62 4.43 -6.94
N MET A 35 2.00 3.29 -7.25
CA MET A 35 1.98 2.75 -8.62
C MET A 35 1.22 3.65 -9.58
N THR A 36 0.05 4.16 -9.16
CA THR A 36 -0.75 5.09 -9.96
C THR A 36 0.06 6.32 -10.35
N THR A 37 0.66 6.99 -9.36
CA THR A 37 1.47 8.21 -9.57
C THR A 37 2.80 7.97 -10.28
N THR A 38 3.30 6.72 -10.28
CA THR A 38 4.54 6.37 -10.98
C THR A 38 4.29 6.04 -12.46
N LEU A 39 3.13 5.43 -12.78
CA LEU A 39 2.84 4.93 -14.12
C LEU A 39 1.92 5.84 -14.94
N HIS A 40 1.15 6.72 -14.31
CA HIS A 40 0.22 7.61 -14.99
C HIS A 40 0.65 9.07 -14.79
N ARG A 41 0.59 9.84 -15.88
CA ARG A 41 0.82 11.30 -15.83
C ARG A 41 -0.49 11.98 -15.42
N ALA A 42 -0.41 12.84 -14.40
CA ALA A 42 -1.55 13.66 -13.99
C ALA A 42 -1.84 14.75 -15.04
N PRO A 43 -3.11 15.15 -15.25
CA PRO A 43 -3.48 16.18 -16.22
C PRO A 43 -2.81 17.54 -15.98
N ASP A 44 -2.49 17.84 -14.71
CA ASP A 44 -1.91 19.07 -14.20
C ASP A 44 -0.44 18.91 -13.75
N ALA A 45 0.21 17.80 -14.12
CA ALA A 45 1.60 17.53 -13.75
C ALA A 45 2.55 18.63 -14.23
N THR A 46 3.42 19.10 -13.34
CA THR A 46 4.47 20.06 -13.68
C THR A 46 5.71 19.34 -14.25
N ALA A 47 6.61 20.10 -14.88
CA ALA A 47 7.90 19.56 -15.33
C ALA A 47 8.75 19.01 -14.18
N PHE A 48 8.54 19.47 -12.94
CA PHE A 48 9.19 18.91 -11.76
C PHE A 48 8.62 17.52 -11.42
N ASP A 49 7.30 17.38 -11.45
CA ASP A 49 6.63 16.11 -11.16
C ASP A 49 7.04 15.02 -12.17
N ASP A 50 7.14 15.39 -13.44
CA ASP A 50 7.65 14.51 -14.50
C ASP A 50 9.06 13.99 -14.22
N ARG A 51 9.96 14.87 -13.77
CA ARG A 51 11.34 14.47 -13.42
C ARG A 51 11.36 13.56 -12.20
N LEU A 52 10.51 13.83 -11.21
CA LEU A 52 10.39 12.98 -10.03
C LEU A 52 9.85 11.59 -10.39
N GLN A 53 8.86 11.52 -11.28
CA GLN A 53 8.30 10.27 -11.81
C GLN A 53 9.38 9.45 -12.54
N LEU A 54 10.15 10.08 -13.42
CA LEU A 54 11.26 9.42 -14.13
C LEU A 54 12.35 8.92 -13.18
N ALA A 55 12.76 9.73 -12.20
CA ALA A 55 13.76 9.33 -11.20
C ALA A 55 13.28 8.12 -10.38
N ARG A 56 11.98 8.03 -10.08
CA ARG A 56 11.41 6.87 -9.40
C ARG A 56 11.44 5.62 -10.28
N LEU A 57 11.04 5.73 -11.55
CA LEU A 57 11.12 4.62 -12.51
C LEU A 57 12.55 4.12 -12.69
N GLU A 58 13.51 5.04 -12.84
CA GLU A 58 14.92 4.71 -12.95
C GLU A 58 15.43 3.99 -11.71
N ARG A 59 15.07 4.46 -10.51
CA ARG A 59 15.43 3.80 -9.26
C ARG A 59 14.89 2.37 -9.19
N ILE A 60 13.64 2.13 -9.60
CA ILE A 60 13.06 0.78 -9.64
C ILE A 60 13.82 -0.11 -10.64
N ALA A 61 14.16 0.43 -11.82
CA ALA A 61 14.83 -0.32 -12.87
C ALA A 61 16.30 -0.66 -12.55
N THR A 62 16.98 0.17 -11.76
CA THR A 62 18.43 0.07 -11.55
C THR A 62 18.83 -0.41 -10.15
N ALA A 63 18.00 -0.16 -9.13
CA ALA A 63 18.32 -0.56 -7.75
C ALA A 63 17.57 -1.83 -7.35
N ARG A 64 18.33 -2.91 -7.08
CA ARG A 64 17.77 -4.20 -6.64
C ARG A 64 16.83 -4.06 -5.44
N SER A 65 17.18 -3.24 -4.45
CA SER A 65 16.34 -3.03 -3.26
C SER A 65 14.98 -2.41 -3.61
N ALA A 66 14.93 -1.49 -4.57
CA ALA A 66 13.67 -0.89 -5.03
C ALA A 66 12.83 -1.89 -5.85
N ALA A 67 13.48 -2.70 -6.69
CA ALA A 67 12.81 -3.78 -7.41
C ALA A 67 12.25 -4.85 -6.45
N THR A 68 12.98 -5.19 -5.38
CA THR A 68 12.53 -6.11 -4.34
C THR A 68 11.33 -5.55 -3.58
N ASP A 69 11.37 -4.29 -3.12
CA ASP A 69 10.22 -3.65 -2.46
C ASP A 69 8.98 -3.64 -3.37
N LEU A 70 9.15 -3.30 -4.66
CA LEU A 70 8.06 -3.40 -5.64
C LEU A 70 7.49 -4.82 -5.69
N ALA A 71 8.34 -5.84 -5.83
CA ALA A 71 7.91 -7.23 -5.96
C ALA A 71 7.15 -7.70 -4.72
N GLU A 72 7.66 -7.42 -3.52
CA GLU A 72 7.04 -7.80 -2.24
C GLU A 72 5.65 -7.18 -2.09
N ASN A 73 5.51 -5.88 -2.39
CA ASN A 73 4.21 -5.21 -2.31
C ASN A 73 3.26 -5.69 -3.42
N TYR A 74 3.77 -6.06 -4.60
CA TYR A 74 2.95 -6.54 -5.71
C TYR A 74 2.43 -7.98 -5.51
N THR A 75 3.22 -8.86 -4.88
CA THR A 75 2.80 -10.23 -4.55
C THR A 75 1.89 -10.31 -3.32
N GLY A 76 1.74 -9.21 -2.60
CA GLY A 76 0.95 -9.11 -1.37
C GLY A 76 1.79 -9.36 -0.12
N LEU A 77 1.58 -8.52 0.90
CA LEU A 77 2.24 -8.65 2.20
C LEU A 77 1.71 -9.88 2.96
N PRO A 78 2.55 -10.64 3.68
CA PRO A 78 2.14 -11.84 4.40
C PRO A 78 0.98 -11.59 5.38
N PHE A 79 0.09 -12.58 5.50
CA PHE A 79 -0.87 -12.65 6.60
C PHE A 79 -0.12 -13.01 7.90
N GLY A 80 0.49 -12.01 8.54
CA GLY A 80 0.88 -12.09 9.95
C GLY A 80 -0.29 -12.38 10.89
#